data_AF-A0A097QVZ7-F1
#
_entry.id   AF-A0A097QVZ7-F1
#
_cell.length_a   1.000
_cell.length_b   1.000
_cell.length_c   1.000
_cell.angle_alpha   90.00
_cell.angle_beta   90.00
_cell.angle_gamma   90.00
#
_symmetry.space_group_name_H-M   'P 1'
#
loop_
_entity.id
_entity.type
_entity.pdbx_description
1 polymer ?
#
loop_
_entity_poly.entity_id
_entity_poly.type
_entity_poly.pdbx_seq_one_letter_code
_entity_poly.pdbx_strand_id
1 'polypeptide(L)' 'MERVKSILQRRLEVVKRRKELLVLEEAKLVRLARQKKNVSSKLSKVRREKLAIMAEEARLLRALKQSSYSY' A
#
# COMPACT_ATOMS: atom_id res chain seq x y z
N MET A 1 11.57 -22.26 8.60
CA MET A 1 10.71 -21.06 8.67
C MET A 1 11.38 -19.78 8.14
N GLU A 2 12.71 -19.65 8.23
CA GLU A 2 13.50 -18.52 7.71
C GLU A 2 13.12 -18.04 6.29
N ARG A 3 12.98 -18.98 5.35
CA ARG A 3 12.68 -18.68 3.93
C ARG A 3 11.29 -18.06 3.74
N VAL A 4 10.29 -18.47 4.53
CA VAL A 4 8.94 -17.90 4.46
C VAL A 4 8.94 -16.48 5.00
N LYS A 5 9.65 -16.25 6.13
CA LYS A 5 9.80 -14.93 6.74
C LYS A 5 10.50 -13.94 5.79
N SER A 6 11.56 -14.36 5.10
CA SER A 6 12.28 -13.50 4.15
C SER A 6 11.43 -13.12 2.92
N ILE A 7 10.62 -14.06 2.41
CA ILE A 7 9.68 -13.79 1.32
C ILE A 7 8.62 -12.77 1.75
N LEU A 8 8.04 -12.94 2.95
CA LEU A 8 7.04 -12.02 3.49
C LEU A 8 7.62 -10.61 3.74
N GLN A 9 8.87 -10.52 4.22
CA GLN A 9 9.57 -9.24 4.40
C GLN A 9 9.80 -8.54 3.06
N ARG A 10 10.28 -9.26 2.04
CA ARG A 10 10.48 -8.70 0.69
C ARG A 10 9.16 -8.24 0.08
N ARG A 11 8.08 -9.00 0.27
CA ARG A 11 6.75 -8.60 -0.18
C ARG A 11 6.27 -7.34 0.53
N LEU A 12 6.49 -7.24 1.84
CA LEU A 12 6.14 -6.07 2.63
C LEU A 12 6.85 -4.80 2.14
N GLU A 13 8.13 -4.90 1.78
CA GLU A 13 8.89 -3.77 1.22
C GLU A 13 8.30 -3.26 -0.09
N VAL A 14 7.92 -4.16 -1.00
CA VAL A 14 7.25 -3.82 -2.26
C VAL A 14 5.91 -3.14 -1.99
N VAL A 15 5.12 -3.65 -1.05
CA VAL A 15 3.82 -3.07 -0.66
C VAL A 15 4.00 -1.67 -0.08
N LYS A 16 5.01 -1.45 0.77
CA LYS A 16 5.34 -0.12 1.32
C LYS A 16 5.71 0.87 0.22
N ARG A 17 6.58 0.51 -0.72
CA ARG A 17 6.92 1.36 -1.88
C ARG A 17 5.70 1.70 -2.73
N ARG A 18 4.83 0.71 -3.01
CA ARG A 18 3.58 0.95 -3.75
C ARG A 18 2.65 1.92 -3.02
N LYS A 19 2.54 1.78 -1.70
CA LYS A 19 1.75 2.69 -0.86
C LYS A 19 2.27 4.13 -0.96
N GLU A 20 3.58 4.33 -0.86
CA GLU A 20 4.21 5.66 -0.99
C GLU A 20 3.90 6.31 -2.35
N LEU A 21 4.02 5.55 -3.45
CA LEU A 21 3.69 6.05 -4.79
C LEU A 21 2.21 6.48 -4.90
N LEU A 22 1.29 5.69 -4.33
CA LEU A 22 -0.13 6.03 -4.32
C LEU A 22 -0.43 7.28 -3.48
N VAL A 23 0.26 7.49 -2.36
CA VAL A 23 0.15 8.71 -1.55
C VAL A 23 0.61 9.94 -2.35
N LEU A 24 1.74 9.83 -3.05
CA LEU A 24 2.26 10.93 -3.88
C LEU A 24 1.32 11.26 -5.05
N GLU A 25 0.80 10.24 -5.73
CA GLU A 25 -0.15 10.44 -6.83
C GLU A 25 -1.47 11.01 -6.33
N GLU A 26 -2.00 10.56 -5.18
CA GLU A 26 -3.18 11.16 -4.57
C GLU A 26 -2.95 12.64 -4.26
N ALA A 27 -1.82 12.98 -3.63
CA ALA A 27 -1.48 14.36 -3.30
C ALA A 27 -1.40 15.24 -4.57
N LYS A 28 -0.82 14.72 -5.65
CA LYS A 28 -0.78 15.39 -6.97
C LYS A 28 -2.19 15.61 -7.51
N LEU A 29 -3.05 14.59 -7.49
CA LEU A 29 -4.43 14.69 -7.99
C LEU A 29 -5.26 15.65 -7.16
N VAL A 30 -5.08 15.69 -5.84
CA VAL A 30 -5.74 16.69 -4.97
C VAL A 30 -5.31 18.11 -5.34
N ARG A 31 -4.02 18.35 -5.63
CA ARG A 31 -3.56 19.67 -6.11
C ARG A 31 -4.20 20.02 -7.46
N LEU A 32 -4.29 19.09 -8.40
CA LEU A 32 -4.92 19.32 -9.70
C LEU A 32 -6.43 19.56 -9.58
N ALA A 33 -7.11 18.85 -8.68
CA ALA A 33 -8.53 19.06 -8.39
C ALA A 33 -8.79 20.48 -7.84
N ARG A 34 -7.91 20.99 -6.97
CA ARG A 34 -7.97 22.39 -6.49
C ARG A 34 -7.78 23.41 -7.61
N GLN A 35 -7.02 23.06 -8.64
CA GLN A 35 -6.89 23.86 -9.87
C GLN A 35 -8.08 23.67 -10.84
N LYS A 36 -9.21 23.14 -10.37
CA LYS A 36 -10.44 22.89 -11.15
C LYS A 36 -10.27 21.92 -12.33
N LYS A 37 -9.21 21.10 -12.35
CA LYS A 37 -9.03 20.06 -13.37
C LYS A 37 -9.91 18.86 -13.09
N ASN A 38 -10.51 18.28 -14.12
CA ASN A 38 -11.34 17.08 -13.98
C ASN A 38 -10.46 15.84 -13.74
N VAL A 39 -10.28 15.48 -12.47
CA VAL A 39 -9.46 14.33 -12.05
C VAL A 39 -10.22 13.37 -11.12
N SER A 40 -11.54 13.53 -10.97
CA SER A 40 -12.34 12.80 -9.96
C SER A 40 -12.28 11.28 -10.15
N SER A 41 -12.41 10.81 -11.40
CA SER A 41 -12.33 9.40 -11.76
C SER A 41 -10.97 8.81 -11.38
N LYS A 42 -9.88 9.51 -11.72
CA LYS A 42 -8.53 9.06 -11.40
C LYS A 42 -8.26 9.08 -9.89
N LEU A 43 -8.70 10.12 -9.19
CA LEU A 43 -8.58 10.23 -7.72
C LEU A 43 -9.34 9.10 -7.02
N SER A 44 -10.53 8.72 -7.50
CA SER A 44 -11.29 7.60 -6.93
C SER A 44 -10.60 6.25 -7.11
N LYS A 45 -9.94 6.03 -8.27
CA LYS A 45 -9.15 4.82 -8.53
C LYS A 45 -7.96 4.74 -7.59
N VAL A 46 -7.17 5.81 -7.48
CA VAL A 46 -6.01 5.87 -6.58
C VAL A 46 -6.41 5.63 -5.12
N ARG A 47 -7.53 6.19 -4.66
CA ARG A 47 -8.04 5.93 -3.30
C ARG A 47 -8.40 4.48 -3.06
N ARG A 48 -9.09 3.83 -4.00
CA ARG A 48 -9.44 2.40 -3.92
C ARG A 48 -8.19 1.52 -3.88
N GLU A 49 -7.23 1.78 -4.76
CA GLU A 49 -5.96 1.06 -4.80
C GLU A 49 -5.18 1.23 -3.49
N LYS A 50 -5.14 2.46 -2.94
CA LYS A 50 -4.47 2.72 -1.66
C LYS A 50 -5.08 1.91 -0.52
N LEU A 51 -6.40 1.83 -0.44
CA LEU A 51 -7.09 1.02 0.57
C LEU A 51 -6.77 -0.48 0.42
N ALA A 52 -6.75 -1.00 -0.81
CA ALA A 52 -6.37 -2.39 -1.08
C ALA A 52 -4.94 -2.69 -0.64
N ILE A 53 -3.99 -1.77 -0.93
CA ILE A 53 -2.60 -1.88 -0.52
C ILE A 53 -2.44 -1.83 1.01
N MET A 54 -3.18 -0.96 1.71
CA MET A 54 -3.19 -0.93 3.17
C MET A 54 -3.71 -2.25 3.77
N ALA A 55 -4.72 -2.86 3.15
CA ALA A 55 -5.23 -4.17 3.58
C ALA A 55 -4.23 -5.30 3.31
N GLU A 56 -3.48 -5.26 2.20
CA GLU A 56 -2.37 -6.19 1.94
C GLU A 56 -1.25 -6.03 2.97
N GLU A 57 -0.83 -4.80 3.25
CA GLU A 57 0.19 -4.50 4.27
C GLU A 57 -0.21 -5.05 5.64
N ALA A 58 -1.44 -4.81 6.08
CA ALA A 58 -1.95 -5.31 7.36
C ALA A 58 -1.95 -6.85 7.42
N ARG A 59 -2.28 -7.53 6.33
CA ARG A 59 -2.22 -9.01 6.25
C ARG A 59 -0.78 -9.51 6.37
N LEU A 60 0.16 -8.89 5.66
CA LEU A 60 1.58 -9.26 5.72
C LEU A 60 2.17 -9.05 7.11
N LEU A 61 1.84 -7.94 7.77
CA LEU A 61 2.28 -7.66 9.14
C LEU A 61 1.73 -8.70 10.13
N ARG A 62 0.45 -9.10 9.99
CA ARG A 62 -0.13 -10.18 10.80
C ARG A 62 0.55 -11.51 10.57
N ALA A 63 0.80 -11.88 9.31
CA ALA A 63 1.49 -13.13 8.97
C ALA A 63 2.93 -13.15 9.51
N LEU A 64 3.65 -12.04 9.39
CA LEU A 64 5.00 -11.90 9.97
C LEU A 64 4.98 -12.04 11.48
N LYS A 65 4.03 -11.40 12.17
CA LYS A 65 3.85 -11.54 13.62
C LYS A 65 3.58 -12.99 14.01
N GLN A 66 2.67 -13.69 13.33
CA GLN A 66 2.41 -15.10 13.61
C GLN A 66 3.66 -15.97 13.39
N SER A 67 4.41 -15.73 12.32
CA SER A 67 5.66 -16.46 12.03
C SER A 67 6.75 -16.26 13.10
N SER A 68 6.71 -15.17 13.87
CA SER A 68 7.65 -14.93 14.97
C SER A 68 7.23 -15.58 16.31
N TYR A 69 5.97 -16.00 16.46
CA TYR A 69 5.47 -16.65 17.69
C TYR A 69 5.42 -18.18 17.60
N SER A 70 5.53 -18.77 16.40
CA SER A 70 5.73 -20.21 16.25
C SER A 70 7.18 -20.57 16.59
N TYR A 71 7.45 -20.80 17.88
CA TYR A 71 8.62 -21.53 18.36
C TYR A 71 8.40 -23.04 18.21
#